data_AF-A0A8C5BH15-F1
#
_entry.id   AF-A0A8C5BH15-F1
#
_cell.length_a   1.000
_cell.length_b   1.000
_cell.length_c   1.000
_cell.angle_alpha   90.00
_cell.angle_beta   90.00
_cell.angle_gamma   90.00
#
_symmetry.space_group_name_H-M   'P 1'
#
loop_
_entity.id
_entity.type
_entity.pdbx_description
1 polymer ?
#
loop_
_entity_poly.entity_id
_entity_poly.type
_entity_poly.pdbx_seq_one_letter_code
_entity_poly.pdbx_strand_id
1 'polypeptide(L)'
;MHPIVFRLACLALLAGVLALMVQESEAVGDKVSNCCHKASIQKINITISGFRLQRKDLPCVKAVIFKTTEGEQCVYWRLSWVTDKVKELRAANKNSTNASQTTL
;
A
#
# COMPACT_ATOMS: atom_id res chain seq x y z
N MET A 1 -25.16 8.08 48.55
CA MET A 1 -23.85 8.07 47.86
C MET A 1 -23.85 7.07 46.68
N HIS A 2 -24.87 7.10 45.81
CA HIS A 2 -25.01 6.14 44.70
C HIS A 2 -25.44 6.73 43.32
N PRO A 3 -25.96 7.99 43.18
CA PRO A 3 -26.37 8.47 41.86
C PRO A 3 -25.26 9.22 41.09
N ILE A 4 -24.20 9.67 41.78
CA ILE A 4 -23.10 10.44 41.16
C ILE A 4 -22.11 9.50 40.44
N VAL A 5 -21.86 8.32 41.01
CA VAL A 5 -20.97 7.31 40.43
C VAL A 5 -21.53 6.77 39.11
N PHE A 6 -22.86 6.63 39.00
CA PHE A 6 -23.53 6.15 37.79
C PHE A 6 -23.54 7.18 36.65
N ARG A 7 -23.57 8.49 36.97
CA ARG A 7 -23.49 9.59 36.00
C ARG A 7 -22.07 9.75 35.44
N LEU A 8 -21.05 9.58 36.28
CA LEU A 8 -19.64 9.63 35.88
C LEU A 8 -19.21 8.40 35.07
N ALA A 9 -19.79 7.24 35.35
CA ALA A 9 -19.58 6.03 34.55
C ALA A 9 -20.15 6.15 33.13
N CYS A 10 -21.32 6.79 32.95
CA CYS A 10 -21.91 7.00 31.62
C CYS A 10 -21.12 7.99 30.75
N LEU A 11 -20.54 9.05 31.33
CA LEU A 11 -19.75 10.03 30.58
C LEU A 11 -18.36 9.49 30.21
N ALA A 12 -17.77 8.61 31.03
CA ALA A 12 -16.52 7.95 30.71
C ALA A 12 -16.65 6.94 29.55
N LEU A 13 -17.81 6.30 29.41
CA LEU A 13 -18.06 5.33 28.32
C LEU A 13 -18.22 5.99 26.95
N LEU A 14 -18.70 7.23 26.86
CA LEU A 14 -18.86 7.92 25.57
C LEU A 14 -17.56 8.58 25.07
N ALA A 15 -16.63 8.92 25.95
CA ALA A 15 -15.32 9.46 25.55
C ALA A 15 -14.33 8.37 25.10
N GLY A 16 -14.49 7.13 25.58
CA GLY A 16 -13.59 6.02 25.23
C GLY A 16 -13.78 5.43 23.83
N VAL A 17 -14.93 5.68 23.19
CA VAL A 17 -15.27 5.07 21.88
C VAL A 17 -14.78 5.92 20.69
N LEU A 18 -14.30 7.15 20.90
CA LEU A 18 -13.81 8.01 19.82
C LEU A 18 -12.28 8.03 19.66
N ALA A 19 -11.55 7.11 20.30
CA ALA A 19 -10.09 7.01 20.17
C ALA A 19 -9.62 5.84 19.28
N LEU A 20 -10.53 4.99 18.79
CA LEU A 20 -10.19 3.87 17.91
C LEU A 20 -10.59 4.15 16.46
N MET A 21 -10.09 5.26 15.93
CA MET A 21 -9.86 5.41 14.50
C MET A 21 -8.42 5.85 14.27
N VAL A 22 -7.48 5.23 14.98
CA VAL A 22 -6.13 5.11 14.44
C VAL A 22 -6.27 4.12 13.30
N GLN A 23 -6.45 4.65 12.08
CA GLN A 23 -6.24 3.85 10.89
C GLN A 23 -4.73 3.66 10.79
N GLU A 24 -4.23 2.74 11.60
CA GLU A 24 -2.92 2.16 11.47
C GLU A 24 -2.89 1.49 10.09
N SER A 25 -2.41 2.22 9.08
CA SER A 25 -1.83 1.58 7.91
C SER A 25 -0.53 0.96 8.39
N GLU A 26 -0.66 -0.15 9.11
CA GLU A 26 0.40 -1.05 9.50
C GLU A 26 1.06 -1.50 8.21
N ALA A 27 2.16 -0.85 7.86
CA ALA A 27 3.21 -1.45 7.07
C ALA A 27 3.91 -2.49 7.95
N VAL A 28 3.18 -3.51 8.40
CA VAL A 28 3.72 -4.62 9.18
C VAL A 28 3.86 -5.81 8.25
N GLY A 29 5.13 -6.08 7.94
CA GLY A 29 5.57 -7.23 7.18
C GLY A 29 5.36 -8.52 7.96
N ASP A 30 4.13 -9.01 7.97
CA ASP A 30 3.85 -10.41 8.23
C ASP A 30 3.80 -11.15 6.90
N LYS A 31 4.30 -12.40 6.87
CA LYS A 31 4.17 -13.33 5.73
C LYS A 31 2.70 -13.75 5.55
N VAL A 32 1.85 -12.79 5.27
CA VAL A 32 0.53 -12.92 4.66
C VAL A 32 0.77 -13.35 3.22
N SER A 33 -0.10 -14.17 2.64
CA SER A 33 -0.11 -14.50 1.20
C SER A 33 0.48 -13.35 0.36
N ASN A 34 1.62 -13.57 -0.32
CA ASN A 34 2.43 -12.52 -0.97
C ASN A 34 1.77 -11.99 -2.25
N CYS A 35 0.51 -11.56 -2.13
CA CYS A 35 -0.29 -11.06 -3.22
C CYS A 35 -1.34 -10.04 -2.75
N CYS A 36 -1.71 -9.14 -3.63
CA CYS A 36 -2.78 -8.17 -3.41
C CYS A 36 -4.15 -8.85 -3.41
N HIS A 37 -4.94 -8.70 -2.35
CA HIS A 37 -6.37 -9.03 -2.34
C HIS A 37 -7.26 -7.85 -2.79
N LYS A 38 -6.73 -6.64 -2.71
CA LYS A 38 -7.37 -5.40 -3.19
C LYS A 38 -6.31 -4.54 -3.88
N ALA A 39 -6.76 -3.63 -4.74
CA ALA A 39 -5.89 -2.72 -5.46
C ALA A 39 -6.43 -1.29 -5.33
N SER A 40 -5.55 -0.36 -4.93
CA SER A 40 -5.87 1.06 -4.79
C SER A 40 -6.00 1.72 -6.16
N ILE A 41 -6.87 2.73 -6.23
CA ILE A 41 -6.98 3.64 -7.38
C ILE A 41 -6.30 4.99 -7.14
N GLN A 42 -5.76 5.20 -5.93
CA GLN A 42 -5.12 6.46 -5.56
C GLN A 42 -3.74 6.58 -6.21
N LYS A 43 -3.36 7.80 -6.56
CA LYS A 43 -2.03 8.11 -7.07
C LYS A 43 -1.02 8.03 -5.93
N ILE A 44 0.11 7.40 -6.20
CA ILE A 44 1.23 7.33 -5.25
C ILE A 44 2.05 8.62 -5.39
N ASN A 45 2.24 9.33 -4.27
CA ASN A 45 3.02 10.58 -4.22
C ASN A 45 4.43 10.38 -3.67
N ILE A 46 4.75 9.19 -3.19
CA ILE A 46 6.09 8.80 -2.72
C ILE A 46 6.92 8.19 -3.85
N THR A 47 8.23 8.10 -3.64
CA THR A 47 9.19 7.61 -4.64
C THR A 47 8.96 6.14 -4.94
N ILE A 48 8.78 5.82 -6.24
CA ILE A 48 8.64 4.46 -6.76
C ILE A 48 9.99 4.02 -7.32
N SER A 49 10.60 2.98 -6.73
CA SER A 49 11.89 2.43 -7.15
C SER A 49 11.76 1.27 -8.15
N GLY A 50 10.57 0.66 -8.24
CA GLY A 50 10.35 -0.46 -9.14
C GLY A 50 8.93 -0.98 -9.07
N PHE A 51 8.67 -2.08 -9.79
CA PHE A 51 7.36 -2.71 -9.80
C PHE A 51 7.43 -4.20 -10.11
N ARG A 52 6.36 -4.92 -9.78
CA ARG A 52 6.05 -6.26 -10.31
C ARG A 52 4.58 -6.34 -10.70
N LEU A 53 4.28 -7.19 -11.68
CA LEU A 53 2.90 -7.43 -12.11
C LEU A 53 2.34 -8.64 -11.37
N GLN A 54 1.13 -8.51 -10.84
CA GLN A 54 0.39 -9.60 -10.25
C GLN A 54 -0.72 -10.06 -11.20
N ARG A 55 -0.73 -11.36 -11.52
CA ARG A 55 -1.83 -11.99 -12.25
C ARG A 55 -2.99 -12.26 -11.30
N LYS A 56 -4.22 -12.33 -11.84
CA LYS A 56 -5.39 -12.74 -11.05
C LYS A 56 -5.29 -14.23 -10.77
N ASP A 57 -5.40 -14.60 -9.50
CA ASP A 57 -5.44 -15.99 -9.02
C ASP A 57 -6.08 -15.98 -7.63
N LEU A 58 -7.34 -16.40 -7.51
CA LEU A 58 -8.10 -16.14 -6.28
C LEU A 58 -7.42 -16.78 -5.05
N PRO A 59 -7.27 -16.05 -3.93
CA PRO A 59 -7.91 -14.77 -3.58
C PRO A 59 -7.22 -13.50 -4.13
N CYS A 60 -6.12 -13.63 -4.85
CA CYS A 60 -5.33 -12.53 -5.42
C CYS A 60 -6.04 -11.85 -6.61
N VAL A 61 -6.11 -10.51 -6.57
CA VAL A 61 -6.64 -9.70 -7.68
C VAL A 61 -5.54 -9.36 -8.69
N LYS A 62 -5.92 -8.95 -9.90
CA LYS A 62 -4.94 -8.42 -10.87
C LYS A 62 -4.50 -7.02 -10.43
N ALA A 63 -3.20 -6.81 -10.21
CA ALA A 63 -2.66 -5.54 -9.73
C ALA A 63 -1.24 -5.27 -10.28
N VAL A 64 -0.82 -4.02 -10.23
CA VAL A 64 0.60 -3.64 -10.27
C VAL A 64 1.04 -3.40 -8.84
N ILE A 65 2.11 -4.06 -8.41
CA ILE A 65 2.72 -3.84 -7.11
C ILE A 65 3.91 -2.92 -7.32
N PHE A 66 3.81 -1.68 -6.84
CA PHE A 66 4.94 -0.75 -6.85
C PHE A 66 5.78 -0.92 -5.61
N LYS A 67 7.10 -0.98 -5.78
CA LYS A 67 8.08 -0.87 -4.69
C LYS A 67 8.32 0.61 -4.43
N THR A 68 8.07 1.04 -3.21
CA THR A 68 8.26 2.42 -2.79
C THR A 68 9.22 2.48 -1.61
N THR A 69 9.61 3.68 -1.20
CA THR A 69 10.42 3.90 0.01
C THR A 69 9.72 3.44 1.29
N GLU A 70 8.39 3.36 1.28
CA GLU A 70 7.56 2.97 2.43
C GLU A 70 7.03 1.53 2.31
N GLY A 71 7.53 0.77 1.33
CA GLY A 71 7.12 -0.61 1.09
C GLY A 71 6.31 -0.79 -0.19
N GLU A 72 5.56 -1.89 -0.26
CA GLU A 72 4.87 -2.30 -1.49
C GLU A 72 3.43 -1.79 -1.53
N GLN A 73 3.06 -1.18 -2.66
CA GLN A 73 1.73 -0.60 -2.87
C GLN A 73 0.99 -1.33 -4.01
N CYS A 74 -0.17 -1.91 -3.70
CA CYS A 74 -1.04 -2.59 -4.65
C CYS A 74 -1.93 -1.60 -5.40
N VAL A 75 -1.76 -1.48 -6.71
CA VAL A 75 -2.47 -0.49 -7.53
C VAL A 75 -3.23 -1.13 -8.70
N TYR A 76 -4.40 -0.58 -9.02
CA TYR A 76 -5.22 -1.04 -10.12
C TYR A 76 -4.52 -0.80 -11.47
N TRP A 77 -4.33 -1.87 -12.23
CA TRP A 77 -3.45 -1.90 -13.40
C TRP A 77 -3.95 -1.10 -14.62
N ARG A 78 -5.23 -0.73 -14.69
CA ARG A 78 -5.81 -0.02 -15.85
C ARG A 78 -5.78 1.49 -15.76
N LEU A 79 -5.24 2.05 -14.68
CA LEU A 79 -5.10 3.50 -14.57
C LEU A 79 -4.04 3.99 -15.57
N SER A 80 -4.30 5.12 -16.23
CA SER A 80 -3.38 5.70 -17.23
C SER A 80 -1.99 5.92 -16.65
N TRP A 81 -1.92 6.60 -15.49
CA TRP A 81 -0.66 6.91 -14.81
C TRP A 81 0.14 5.65 -14.42
N VAL A 82 -0.54 4.54 -14.12
CA VAL A 82 0.12 3.26 -13.79
C VAL A 82 0.80 2.71 -15.04
N THR A 83 0.12 2.77 -16.18
CA THR A 83 0.66 2.32 -17.46
C THR A 83 1.88 3.15 -17.85
N ASP A 84 1.79 4.48 -17.69
CA ASP A 84 2.88 5.41 -17.98
C ASP A 84 4.10 5.16 -17.08
N LYS A 85 3.88 5.03 -15.76
CA LYS A 85 4.96 4.77 -14.80
C LYS A 85 5.62 3.40 -15.02
N VAL A 86 4.85 2.37 -15.35
CA VAL A 86 5.40 1.05 -15.72
C VAL A 86 6.25 1.13 -16.98
N LYS A 87 5.85 1.93 -17.98
CA LYS A 87 6.62 2.15 -19.21
C LYS A 87 7.93 2.87 -18.91
N GLU A 88 7.88 3.93 -18.11
CA GLU A 88 9.05 4.68 -17.62
C GLU A 88 10.06 3.75 -16.93
N LEU A 89 9.61 2.97 -15.93
CA LEU A 89 10.48 2.06 -15.17
C LEU A 89 11.09 0.96 -16.05
N ARG A 90 10.36 0.45 -17.04
CA ARG A 90 10.90 -0.51 -18.02
C ARG A 90 11.98 0.12 -18.90
N ALA A 91 11.81 1.37 -19.31
CA ALA A 91 12.81 2.09 -20.11
C ALA A 91 14.08 2.36 -19.30
N ALA A 92 13.93 2.78 -18.04
CA ALA A 92 15.05 2.98 -17.12
C ALA A 92 15.88 1.70 -16.92
N ASN A 93 15.23 0.56 -16.67
CA ASN A 93 15.93 -0.72 -16.47
C ASN A 93 16.72 -1.16 -17.72
N LYS A 94 16.20 -0.96 -18.93
CA LYS A 94 16.92 -1.27 -20.18
C LYS A 94 18.20 -0.44 -20.31
N ASN A 95 18.13 0.84 -19.93
CA ASN A 95 19.28 1.73 -19.99
C ASN A 95 20.36 1.33 -18.96
N SER A 96 19.95 0.91 -17.76
CA SER A 96 20.88 0.41 -16.74
C SER A 96 21.59 -0.88 -17.15
N THR A 97 20.90 -1.82 -17.81
CA THR A 97 21.53 -3.05 -18.31
C THR A 97 22.57 -2.77 -19.40
N ASN A 98 22.33 -1.79 -20.26
CA ASN A 98 23.30 -1.39 -21.29
C ASN A 98 24.49 -0.59 -20.71
N ALA A 99 24.28 0.21 -19.66
CA ALA A 99 25.35 0.96 -19.01
C ALA A 99 26.33 0.08 -18.21
N SER A 100 25.88 -1.10 -17.75
CA SER A 100 26.73 -2.06 -17.03
C SER A 100 27.52 -3.01 -17.95
N GLN A 101 27.38 -2.90 -19.28
CA GLN A 101 28.09 -3.74 -20.26
C GLN A 101 29.23 -3.02 -21.01
N THR A 102 29.53 -1.75 -20.68
CA THR A 102 30.59 -0.94 -21.33
C THR A 102 31.84 -0.77 -20.47
N THR A 103 32.20 -1.80 -19.69
CA THR A 103 33.51 -1.85 -19.03
C THR A 103 34.12 -3.24 -19.20
N LEU A 104 34.68 -3.50 -20.39
CA LEU A 104 35.77 -4.45 -20.62
C LEU A 104 36.74 -3.82 -21.64
#